data_AF-A0A0G1VB15-F1
#
_entry.id   AF-A0A0G1VB15-F1
#
_cell.length_a   1.000
_cell.length_b   1.000
_cell.length_c   1.000
_cell.angle_alpha   90.00
_cell.angle_beta   90.00
_cell.angle_gamma   90.00
#
_symmetry.space_group_name_H-M   'P 1'
#
loop_
_entity.id
_entity.type
_entity.pdbx_description
1 polymer ?
#
loop_
_entity_poly.entity_id
_entity_poly.type
_entity_poly.pdbx_seq_one_letter_code
_entity_poly.pdbx_strand_id
1 'polypeptide(L)'
;MSDEFAEFVAHLTDNARTSLYHADSIARGYGSKFIGTEHLLLGVLAQGSSVGAKVLADAGVTLDKAEVALGLKPVVQAVHVGVNTLSETAKVTLRMSWQVAQEYNQDSLGTEHILQYCLPIWALT
;
A
#
# COMPACT_ATOMS: atom_id res chain seq x y z
N MET A 1 -3.98 7.90 -19.34
CA MET A 1 -3.26 7.28 -18.21
C MET A 1 -3.42 8.06 -16.89
N SER A 2 -3.72 9.37 -16.90
CA SER A 2 -4.12 10.11 -15.69
C SER A 2 -5.50 9.71 -15.15
N ASP A 3 -6.42 9.40 -16.05
CA ASP A 3 -7.86 9.31 -15.70
C ASP A 3 -8.19 8.00 -14.96
N GLU A 4 -7.54 6.89 -15.33
CA GLU A 4 -7.71 5.58 -14.68
C GLU A 4 -7.23 5.59 -13.22
N PHE A 5 -6.22 6.40 -12.89
CA PHE A 5 -5.75 6.54 -11.52
C PHE A 5 -6.75 7.33 -10.65
N ALA A 6 -7.33 8.39 -11.20
CA ALA A 6 -8.34 9.18 -10.49
C ALA A 6 -9.63 8.38 -10.25
N GLU A 7 -9.99 7.51 -11.20
CA GLU A 7 -11.17 6.66 -11.15
C GLU A 7 -11.15 5.73 -9.92
N PHE A 8 -10.15 4.86 -9.76
CA PHE A 8 -10.17 3.94 -8.62
C PHE A 8 -9.91 4.63 -7.27
N VAL A 9 -9.22 5.77 -7.24
CA VAL A 9 -9.03 6.55 -5.99
C VAL A 9 -10.36 7.06 -5.44
N ALA A 10 -11.36 7.28 -6.31
CA ALA A 10 -12.72 7.58 -5.89
C ALA A 10 -13.40 6.39 -5.19
N HIS A 11 -13.04 5.16 -5.56
CA HIS A 11 -13.59 3.92 -5.01
C HIS A 11 -12.85 3.39 -3.77
N LEU A 12 -11.77 4.02 -3.33
CA LEU A 12 -11.07 3.60 -2.10
C LEU A 12 -11.97 3.76 -0.86
N THR A 13 -12.02 2.71 -0.05
CA THR A 13 -12.53 2.80 1.32
C THR A 13 -11.71 3.77 2.16
N ASP A 14 -12.27 4.30 3.26
CA ASP A 14 -11.55 5.22 4.15
C ASP A 14 -10.27 4.60 4.72
N ASN A 15 -10.32 3.30 5.07
CA ASN A 15 -9.15 2.56 5.52
C ASN A 15 -8.07 2.45 4.43
N ALA A 16 -8.46 2.15 3.19
CA ALA A 16 -7.51 2.05 2.08
C ALA A 16 -6.92 3.43 1.72
N ARG A 17 -7.73 4.48 1.72
CA ARG A 17 -7.28 5.87 1.51
C ARG A 17 -6.29 6.30 2.60
N THR A 18 -6.61 6.01 3.86
CA THR A 18 -5.72 6.29 4.99
C THR A 18 -4.41 5.49 4.90
N SER A 19 -4.48 4.23 4.46
CA SER A 19 -3.29 3.40 4.21
C SER A 19 -2.38 4.02 3.14
N LEU A 20 -2.93 4.63 2.08
CA LEU A 20 -2.14 5.35 1.08
C LEU A 20 -1.47 6.60 1.65
N TYR A 21 -2.14 7.34 2.53
CA TYR A 21 -1.52 8.48 3.21
C TYR A 21 -0.35 8.03 4.12
N HIS A 22 -0.51 6.91 4.83
CA HIS A 22 0.59 6.31 5.57
C HIS A 22 1.73 5.89 4.64
N ALA A 23 1.44 5.22 3.52
CA ALA A 23 2.43 4.80 2.54
C ALA A 23 3.26 5.98 2.01
N ASP A 24 2.62 7.12 1.70
CA ASP A 24 3.30 8.35 1.28
C ASP A 24 4.19 8.93 2.40
N SER A 25 3.67 9.00 3.63
CA SER A 25 4.45 9.46 4.79
C SER A 25 5.67 8.58 5.05
N ILE A 26 5.52 7.26 4.93
CA ILE A 26 6.58 6.27 5.14
C ILE A 26 7.63 6.38 4.03
N ALA A 27 7.20 6.49 2.76
CA ALA A 27 8.10 6.72 1.63
C ALA A 27 8.95 7.98 1.83
N ARG A 28 8.33 9.06 2.29
CA ARG A 28 9.04 10.31 2.64
C ARG A 28 10.03 10.12 3.79
N GLY A 29 9.64 9.41 4.85
CA GLY A 29 10.51 9.11 6.00
C GLY A 29 11.74 8.27 5.67
N TYR A 30 11.66 7.44 4.62
CA TYR A 30 12.79 6.64 4.12
C TYR A 30 13.54 7.29 2.94
N GLY A 31 13.18 8.51 2.54
CA GLY A 31 13.83 9.21 1.43
C GLY A 31 13.52 8.60 0.05
N SER A 32 12.45 7.80 -0.05
CA SER A 32 11.99 7.20 -1.31
C SER A 32 11.39 8.27 -2.22
N LYS A 33 11.83 8.29 -3.48
CA LYS A 33 11.30 9.20 -4.52
C LYS A 33 9.90 8.83 -4.99
N PHE A 34 9.51 7.58 -4.78
CA PHE A 34 8.25 7.00 -5.23
C PHE A 34 7.61 6.18 -4.11
N ILE A 35 6.29 6.07 -4.13
CA ILE A 35 5.54 5.13 -3.29
C ILE A 35 5.59 3.76 -3.99
N GLY A 36 6.42 2.86 -3.48
CA GLY A 36 6.54 1.47 -3.93
C GLY A 36 5.52 0.53 -3.27
N THR A 37 5.50 -0.75 -3.68
CA THR A 37 4.60 -1.76 -3.12
C THR A 37 4.91 -2.09 -1.68
N GLU A 38 6.18 -1.99 -1.29
CA GLU A 38 6.65 -2.07 0.09
C GLU A 38 6.04 -0.96 0.96
N HIS A 39 5.91 0.25 0.43
CA HIS A 39 5.28 1.36 1.14
C HIS A 39 3.77 1.17 1.26
N LEU A 40 3.11 0.60 0.22
CA LEU A 40 1.70 0.24 0.29
C LEU A 40 1.44 -0.79 1.40
N LEU A 41 2.28 -1.83 1.48
CA LEU A 41 2.20 -2.85 2.52
C LEU A 41 2.35 -2.24 3.92
N LEU A 42 3.37 -1.40 4.11
CA LEU A 42 3.60 -0.72 5.39
C LEU A 42 2.48 0.27 5.72
N GLY A 43 1.91 0.93 4.72
CA GLY A 43 0.75 1.80 4.89
C GLY A 43 -0.50 1.04 5.37
N VAL A 44 -0.73 -0.17 4.84
CA VAL A 44 -1.80 -1.07 5.32
C VAL A 44 -1.53 -1.49 6.76
N LEU A 45 -0.30 -1.92 7.08
CA LEU A 45 0.09 -2.30 8.45
C LEU A 45 -0.03 -1.14 9.45
N ALA A 46 0.30 0.08 9.02
CA ALA A 46 0.17 1.29 9.82
C ALA A 46 -1.31 1.64 10.09
N GLN A 47 -2.22 1.30 9.17
CA GLN A 47 -3.66 1.35 9.42
C GLN A 47 -4.11 0.10 10.20
N GLY A 48 -3.76 0.04 11.48
CA GLY A 48 -3.98 -1.12 12.35
C GLY A 48 -5.45 -1.54 12.54
N SER A 49 -6.41 -0.68 12.20
CA SER A 49 -7.84 -1.02 12.24
C SER A 49 -8.36 -1.73 10.97
N SER A 50 -7.56 -1.71 9.89
CA SER A 50 -7.94 -2.27 8.60
C SER A 50 -8.03 -3.79 8.60
N VAL A 51 -8.80 -4.33 7.65
CA VAL A 51 -8.88 -5.77 7.43
C VAL A 51 -7.52 -6.32 7.01
N GLY A 52 -6.80 -5.63 6.11
CA GLY A 52 -5.47 -6.04 5.67
C GLY A 52 -4.46 -6.13 6.82
N ALA A 53 -4.45 -5.15 7.73
CA ALA A 53 -3.59 -5.18 8.91
C ALA A 53 -3.89 -6.37 9.83
N LYS A 54 -5.18 -6.67 10.05
CA LYS A 54 -5.60 -7.81 10.88
C LYS A 54 -5.18 -9.15 10.27
N VAL A 55 -5.37 -9.33 8.97
CA VAL A 55 -4.94 -10.54 8.24
C VAL A 55 -3.43 -10.74 8.36
N LEU A 56 -2.64 -9.67 8.21
CA LEU A 56 -1.19 -9.73 8.39
C LEU A 56 -0.79 -10.03 9.83
N ALA A 57 -1.47 -9.42 10.81
CA ALA A 57 -1.22 -9.66 12.23
C ALA A 57 -1.52 -11.12 12.62
N ASP A 58 -2.60 -11.70 12.10
CA ASP A 58 -2.96 -13.11 12.30
C ASP A 58 -1.90 -14.05 11.68
N ALA A 59 -1.25 -13.64 10.60
CA ALA A 59 -0.09 -14.32 10.01
C ALA A 59 1.24 -14.03 10.74
N GLY A 60 1.22 -13.28 11.83
CA GLY A 60 2.40 -12.93 12.62
C GLY A 60 3.28 -11.81 12.03
N VAL A 61 2.80 -11.13 10.98
CA VAL A 61 3.45 -10.00 10.32
C VAL A 61 2.98 -8.70 10.99
N THR A 62 3.92 -7.98 11.61
CA THR A 62 3.68 -6.66 12.22
C THR A 62 4.45 -5.60 11.45
N LEU A 63 4.10 -4.32 11.64
CA LEU A 63 4.80 -3.19 11.03
C LEU A 63 6.32 -3.27 11.30
N ASP A 64 6.72 -3.37 12.57
CA ASP A 64 8.13 -3.46 12.96
C ASP A 64 8.88 -4.62 12.29
N LYS A 65 8.24 -5.80 12.21
CA LYS A 65 8.85 -6.96 11.55
C LYS A 65 8.99 -6.74 10.05
N ALA A 66 7.99 -6.13 9.41
CA ALA A 66 8.02 -5.82 7.98
C ALA A 66 9.10 -4.78 7.67
N GLU A 67 9.24 -3.73 8.47
CA GLU A 67 10.30 -2.71 8.32
C GLU A 67 11.70 -3.34 8.39
N VAL A 68 11.92 -4.22 9.38
CA VAL A 68 13.18 -4.96 9.53
C VAL A 68 13.43 -5.89 8.34
N ALA A 69 12.43 -6.65 7.90
CA ALA A 69 12.56 -7.57 6.77
C ALA A 69 12.85 -6.86 5.44
N LEU A 70 12.29 -5.67 5.25
CA LEU A 70 12.52 -4.82 4.09
C LEU A 70 13.83 -4.03 4.17
N GLY A 71 14.54 -4.09 5.31
CA GLY A 71 15.81 -3.40 5.51
C GLY A 71 15.71 -1.88 5.45
N LEU A 72 14.53 -1.32 5.74
CA LEU A 72 14.28 0.11 5.65
C LEU A 72 14.96 0.83 6.82
N LYS A 73 15.76 1.86 6.49
CA LYS A 73 16.46 2.69 7.49
C LYS A 73 15.97 4.13 7.34
N PRO A 74 15.46 4.75 8.42
CA PRO A 74 15.01 6.14 8.38
C PRO A 74 16.15 7.04 7.88
N VAL A 75 15.86 7.87 6.88
CA VAL A 75 16.84 8.77 6.29
C VAL A 75 16.71 10.13 6.97
N VAL A 76 17.78 10.60 7.64
CA VAL A 76 17.83 11.91 8.32
C VAL A 76 18.05 13.08 7.33
N GLN A 77 17.92 12.81 6.03
CA GLN A 77 18.17 13.77 4.96
C GLN A 77 16.87 14.50 4.60
N ALA A 78 16.98 15.76 4.16
CA ALA A 78 15.86 16.68 3.95
C ALA A 78 14.66 15.98 3.28
N VAL A 79 13.58 15.80 4.06
CA VAL A 79 12.31 15.26 3.59
C VAL A 79 11.88 16.06 2.39
N HIS A 80 11.67 15.38 1.25
CA HIS A 80 11.19 16.07 0.07
C HIS A 80 9.79 16.63 0.37
N VAL A 81 9.64 17.95 0.29
CA VAL A 81 8.36 18.61 0.48
C VAL A 81 7.56 18.45 -0.81
N GLY A 82 6.59 17.54 -0.82
CA GLY A 82 5.75 17.22 -1.97
C GLY A 82 5.00 15.90 -1.79
N VAL A 83 4.00 15.64 -2.64
CA VAL A 83 3.32 14.34 -2.70
C VAL A 83 4.17 13.39 -3.54
N ASN A 84 4.53 12.23 -3.01
CA ASN A 84 5.26 11.25 -3.80
C ASN A 84 4.35 10.64 -4.87
N THR A 85 4.90 10.40 -6.04
CA THR A 85 4.19 9.66 -7.08
C THR A 85 4.32 8.16 -6.82
N LEU A 86 3.29 7.38 -7.18
CA LEU A 86 3.37 5.93 -7.13
C LEU A 86 4.37 5.40 -8.15
N SER A 87 5.12 4.36 -7.79
CA SER A 87 5.92 3.62 -8.74
C SER A 87 5.02 2.91 -9.76
N GLU A 88 5.55 2.58 -10.94
CA GLU A 88 4.77 1.86 -11.96
C GLU A 88 4.23 0.52 -11.43
N THR A 89 5.04 -0.22 -10.67
CA THR A 89 4.62 -1.46 -10.03
C THR A 89 3.50 -1.23 -9.01
N ALA A 90 3.57 -0.15 -8.22
CA ALA A 90 2.53 0.20 -7.27
C ALA A 90 1.21 0.57 -7.97
N LYS A 91 1.26 1.33 -9.07
CA LYS A 91 0.08 1.63 -9.91
C LYS A 91 -0.55 0.35 -10.46
N VAL A 92 0.27 -0.55 -11.01
CA VAL A 92 -0.21 -1.84 -11.53
C VAL A 92 -0.84 -2.68 -10.42
N THR A 93 -0.23 -2.73 -9.24
CA THR A 93 -0.76 -3.46 -8.08
C THR A 93 -2.14 -2.94 -7.69
N LEU A 94 -2.32 -1.63 -7.58
CA LEU A 94 -3.61 -1.02 -7.26
C LEU A 94 -4.65 -1.24 -8.36
N ARG A 95 -4.26 -1.12 -9.64
CA ARG A 95 -5.14 -1.41 -10.77
C ARG A 95 -5.66 -2.84 -10.74
N MET A 96 -4.78 -3.81 -10.50
CA MET A 96 -5.19 -5.21 -10.41
C MET A 96 -6.04 -5.48 -9.17
N SER A 97 -5.73 -4.84 -8.04
CA SER A 97 -6.55 -4.92 -6.82
C SER A 97 -7.98 -4.42 -7.07
N TRP A 98 -8.13 -3.34 -7.86
CA TRP A 98 -9.43 -2.82 -8.29
C TRP A 98 -10.15 -3.76 -9.24
N GLN A 99 -9.44 -4.35 -10.20
CA GLN A 99 -10.02 -5.36 -11.09
C GLN A 99 -10.58 -6.55 -10.31
N VAL A 100 -9.85 -7.04 -9.31
CA VAL A 100 -10.31 -8.11 -8.43
C VAL A 100 -11.55 -7.70 -7.63
N ALA A 101 -11.59 -6.49 -7.07
CA ALA A 101 -12.78 -6.00 -6.37
C ALA A 101 -14.03 -6.03 -7.27
N GLN A 102 -13.87 -5.63 -8.54
CA GLN A 102 -14.95 -5.69 -9.53
C GLN A 102 -15.35 -7.13 -9.89
N GLU A 103 -14.40 -8.08 -9.96
CA GLU A 103 -14.70 -9.51 -10.17
C GLU A 103 -15.59 -10.08 -9.04
N TYR A 104 -15.42 -9.57 -7.81
CA TYR A 104 -16.29 -9.90 -6.67
C TYR A 104 -17.53 -9.00 -6.56
N ASN A 105 -17.82 -8.20 -7.59
CA ASN A 105 -18.95 -7.29 -7.66
C ASN A 105 -18.99 -6.29 -6.47
N GLN A 106 -17.81 -5.84 -6.05
CA GLN A 106 -17.61 -4.83 -5.01
C GLN A 106 -17.41 -3.45 -5.65
N ASP A 107 -18.16 -2.45 -5.18
CA ASP A 107 -18.08 -1.06 -5.67
C ASP A 107 -16.96 -0.25 -4.99
N SER A 108 -16.15 -0.90 -4.14
CA SER A 108 -15.14 -0.25 -3.31
C SER A 108 -13.86 -1.06 -3.18
N LEU A 109 -12.73 -0.36 -3.19
CA LEU A 109 -11.39 -0.91 -3.02
C LEU A 109 -10.97 -0.85 -1.54
N GLY A 110 -11.09 -1.99 -0.86
CA GLY A 110 -10.59 -2.22 0.50
C GLY A 110 -9.09 -2.55 0.62
N THR A 111 -8.58 -2.56 1.84
CA THR A 111 -7.18 -2.91 2.18
C THR A 111 -6.83 -4.38 1.92
N GLU A 112 -7.83 -5.25 1.99
CA GLU A 112 -7.76 -6.68 1.74
C GLU A 112 -7.48 -6.98 0.27
N HIS A 113 -8.06 -6.22 -0.66
CA HIS A 113 -7.77 -6.34 -2.08
C HIS A 113 -6.35 -5.89 -2.41
N ILE A 114 -5.90 -4.78 -1.79
CA ILE A 114 -4.51 -4.30 -1.90
C ILE A 114 -3.54 -5.38 -1.39
N LEU A 115 -3.86 -5.99 -0.25
CA LEU A 115 -3.04 -7.06 0.33
C LEU A 115 -3.03 -8.33 -0.52
N GLN A 116 -4.19 -8.74 -1.04
CA GLN A 116 -4.34 -9.94 -1.87
C GLN A 116 -3.49 -9.89 -3.14
N TYR A 117 -3.14 -8.70 -3.62
CA TYR A 117 -2.24 -8.49 -4.76
C TYR A 117 -0.78 -8.21 -4.39
N CYS A 118 -0.49 -7.86 -3.13
CA CYS A 118 0.87 -7.82 -2.60
C CYS A 118 1.41 -9.23 -2.24
N LEU A 119 0.55 -10.14 -1.78
CA LEU A 119 0.91 -11.51 -1.38
C LEU A 119 1.32 -12.49 -2.51
N PRO A 120 0.87 -12.42 -3.78
CA PRO A 120 1.25 -13.37 -4.82
C PRO A 120 2.74 -13.33 -5.15
N ILE A 121 3.42 -12.22 -4.81
CA ILE A 121 4.85 -12.04 -5.01
C ILE A 121 5.66 -12.81 -3.96
N TRP A 122 5.07 -13.18 -2.81
CA TRP A 122 5.77 -13.89 -1.72
C TRP A 122 5.38 -15.37 -1.60
N ALA A 123 4.31 -15.81 -2.27
CA ALA A 123 3.86 -17.20 -2.27
C ALA A 123 4.52 -18.09 -3.36
N LEU A 124 5.38 -17.53 -4.21
CA LEU A 124 6.04 -18.22 -5.33
C LEU A 124 7.57 -18.36 -5.21
N THR A 125 8.13 -18.10 -4.03
CA THR A 125 9.56 -18.31 -3.72
C THR A 125 9.70 -19.01 -2.39
#